data_AF-A0A829HNI1-F1
#
_entry.id   AF-A0A829HNI1-F1
#
_cell.length_a   1.000
_cell.length_b   1.000
_cell.length_c   1.000
_cell.angle_alpha   90.00
_cell.angle_beta   90.00
_cell.angle_gamma   90.00
#
_symmetry.space_group_name_H-M   'P 1'
#
loop_
_entity.id
_entity.type
_entity.pdbx_description
1 polymer ?
#
loop_
_entity_poly.entity_id
_entity_poly.type
_entity_poly.pdbx_seq_one_letter_code
_entity_poly.pdbx_strand_id
1 'polypeptide(L)'
;MAFFNGVSRRYDGDRHPPASAVMDSAHVGDIVGALGTIGQHENIEGRSRWQRFRMLLAVLGPGLIVMVGDNDAGGVATYAQAGQNYGMALLWTLALLIPVLYVNQEMVVRLGAVAGVGHARLIFSRFGRFWGAFSVGDLFVVNALTIVTEFIGVAMALSYFGLPRWISVPLSAVLLFAVVAGGSFRRWERFLFALIAINIVMIPMAILVHPSLSKTASGFVPSLPGGLNAELLMLIVAIVGTTVAPWQLFFQQSNIVDKRLTPRWIRYERVDLAVGIVVVMIGAVCIMGAAAFGLAGTDAGGDFTDAGAVARLLHEHVSPTVGALFAILLLDASLIGANAVGLATTYALGDTFGKRHSLHWKPAEAPVFYLGYAMLLVVAAAVSFSPDPVLGVLTQGVQALAGVLLPSATVFLVLLCNDQAVLGPWVNSTRQNIVAGVIVWALVLLSLSLTAATFFPDLTTTQLKVFFVVGAGVGLLGGLFVSLAKSRAEHAAASAVAAELGGLDPDQVQDLDSMPRDRVLRRDIRWQERESWRTPALETLERPAWSPLRTAGMIALRGYLVVAVLLVGVKVAQTIIG
;
A
#
# COMPACT_ATOMS: atom_id res chain seq x y z
N MET A 1 13.58 20.18 -58.24
CA MET A 1 14.29 21.33 -57.67
C MET A 1 13.27 22.39 -57.22
N ALA A 2 12.67 22.20 -56.05
CA ALA A 2 11.94 23.25 -55.33
C ALA A 2 12.47 23.18 -53.90
N PHE A 3 13.41 24.06 -53.58
CA PHE A 3 14.14 24.14 -52.33
C PHE A 3 13.99 25.56 -51.77
N PHE A 4 13.53 25.63 -50.52
CA PHE A 4 13.78 26.65 -49.50
C PHE A 4 13.37 28.12 -49.74
N ASN A 5 12.45 28.59 -48.89
CA ASN A 5 12.44 29.84 -48.11
C ASN A 5 10.97 30.10 -47.72
N GLY A 6 10.56 30.40 -46.49
CA GLY A 6 11.24 30.82 -45.28
C GLY A 6 10.10 31.18 -44.31
N VAL A 7 9.87 30.37 -43.28
CA VAL A 7 8.90 30.68 -42.23
C VAL A 7 9.67 31.33 -41.09
N SER A 8 9.82 32.65 -41.17
CA SER A 8 10.16 33.49 -40.02
C SER A 8 8.91 33.65 -39.16
N ARG A 9 8.68 32.72 -38.22
CA ARG A 9 7.80 32.99 -37.09
C ARG A 9 8.65 33.55 -35.96
N ARG A 10 8.31 34.81 -35.63
CA ARG A 10 8.83 35.61 -34.52
C ARG A 10 8.91 34.76 -33.26
N TYR A 11 10.10 34.75 -32.67
CA TYR A 11 10.32 34.41 -31.27
C TYR A 11 9.66 35.51 -30.43
N ASP A 12 8.39 35.33 -30.06
CA ASP A 12 7.83 36.06 -28.93
C ASP A 12 8.39 35.42 -27.66
N GLY A 13 9.23 36.20 -26.98
CA GLY A 13 9.75 35.89 -25.67
C GLY A 13 8.66 36.03 -24.62
N ASP A 14 7.95 34.93 -24.37
CA ASP A 14 7.22 34.67 -23.13
C ASP A 14 7.25 33.15 -22.89
N ARG A 15 8.43 32.62 -22.53
CA ARG A 15 8.57 31.25 -22.04
C ARG A 15 8.43 31.23 -20.52
N HIS A 16 7.20 31.00 -20.04
CA HIS A 16 7.02 30.31 -18.77
C HIS A 16 7.66 28.90 -18.87
N PRO A 17 8.26 28.37 -17.78
CA PRO A 17 9.32 27.34 -17.86
C PRO A 17 8.77 25.98 -18.31
N PRO A 18 9.61 25.01 -18.74
CA PRO A 18 9.18 23.61 -18.79
C PRO A 18 8.98 23.14 -17.34
N ALA A 19 7.78 23.41 -16.82
CA ALA A 19 7.44 23.26 -15.42
C ALA A 19 7.37 21.77 -15.04
N SER A 20 7.88 21.40 -13.88
CA SER A 20 7.81 20.04 -13.32
C SER A 20 6.37 19.49 -13.31
N ALA A 21 6.21 18.16 -13.18
CA ALA A 21 4.89 17.51 -13.04
C ALA A 21 4.01 18.03 -11.86
N VAL A 22 4.63 18.69 -10.88
CA VAL A 22 3.98 19.25 -9.68
C VAL A 22 2.92 20.28 -10.07
N MET A 23 1.68 20.04 -9.63
CA MET A 23 0.53 20.87 -10.00
C MET A 23 0.22 21.99 -9.02
N ASP A 24 0.47 21.76 -7.73
CA ASP A 24 0.03 22.65 -6.66
C ASP A 24 1.23 23.30 -5.98
N SER A 25 1.16 24.62 -5.82
CA SER A 25 2.07 25.40 -4.98
C SER A 25 2.20 24.85 -3.55
N ALA A 26 1.16 24.18 -3.02
CA ALA A 26 1.18 23.55 -1.71
C ALA A 26 2.25 22.44 -1.58
N HIS A 27 2.67 21.83 -2.69
CA HIS A 27 3.67 20.75 -2.72
C HIS A 27 5.10 21.27 -2.94
N VAL A 28 5.31 22.59 -3.00
CA VAL A 28 6.63 23.21 -3.14
C VAL A 28 6.97 23.99 -1.87
N GLY A 29 8.21 23.87 -1.41
CA GLY A 29 8.73 24.59 -0.24
C GLY A 29 9.40 23.67 0.78
N ASP A 30 9.47 24.14 2.01
CA ASP A 30 10.16 23.45 3.12
C ASP A 30 9.45 22.17 3.53
N ILE A 31 10.23 21.18 3.98
CA ILE A 31 9.72 19.97 4.60
C ILE A 31 9.29 20.33 6.01
N VAL A 32 8.00 20.15 6.29
CA VAL A 32 7.39 20.47 7.58
C VAL A 32 6.81 19.19 8.16
N GLY A 33 7.66 18.42 8.83
CA GLY A 33 7.28 17.19 9.51
C GLY A 33 6.79 17.40 10.94
N ALA A 34 6.33 16.32 11.56
CA ALA A 34 5.90 16.25 12.95
C ALA A 34 7.05 16.55 13.93
N LEU A 35 8.23 15.99 13.65
CA LEU A 35 9.40 16.03 14.53
C LEU A 35 10.50 17.02 14.06
N GLY A 36 10.25 17.83 13.02
CA GLY A 36 11.22 18.83 12.58
C GLY A 36 10.87 19.56 11.29
N THR A 37 11.78 20.44 10.87
CA THR A 37 11.73 21.17 9.59
C THR A 37 13.05 21.08 8.87
N ILE A 38 13.00 21.02 7.54
CA ILE A 38 14.18 21.11 6.67
C ILE A 38 13.88 22.13 5.59
N GLY A 39 14.79 23.09 5.41
CA GLY A 39 14.65 24.11 4.37
C GLY A 39 14.80 23.50 2.96
N GLN A 40 14.09 24.01 1.97
CA GLN A 40 14.10 23.47 0.58
C GLN A 40 15.52 23.35 -0.01
N HIS A 41 16.42 24.25 0.37
CA HIS A 41 17.80 24.35 -0.13
C HIS A 41 18.82 23.68 0.79
N GLU A 42 18.39 23.06 1.90
CA GLU A 42 19.30 22.38 2.81
C GLU A 42 19.75 21.03 2.24
N ASN A 43 21.06 20.79 2.30
CA ASN A 43 21.70 19.57 1.83
C ASN A 43 22.32 18.75 2.97
N ILE A 44 22.50 17.45 2.70
CA ILE A 44 23.03 16.44 3.64
C ILE A 44 24.58 16.49 3.72
N GLU A 45 25.23 17.01 2.68
CA GLU A 45 26.70 17.07 2.58
C GLU A 45 27.31 17.96 3.68
N GLY A 46 28.44 17.52 4.25
CA GLY A 46 29.13 18.24 5.33
C GLY A 46 28.44 18.24 6.70
N ARG A 47 27.26 17.61 6.84
CA ARG A 47 26.50 17.58 8.10
C ARG A 47 27.02 16.56 9.11
N SER A 48 27.00 16.92 10.39
CA SER A 48 27.37 16.03 11.51
C SER A 48 26.35 14.89 11.69
N ARG A 49 26.74 13.81 12.40
CA ARG A 49 25.84 12.67 12.67
C ARG A 49 24.53 13.10 13.36
N TRP A 50 24.62 14.06 14.29
CA TRP A 50 23.45 14.60 14.98
C TRP A 50 22.52 15.40 14.06
N GLN A 51 23.08 16.22 13.16
CA GLN A 51 22.29 16.96 12.17
C GLN A 51 21.56 16.02 11.21
N ARG A 52 22.25 14.96 10.74
CA ARG A 52 21.61 13.92 9.89
C ARG A 52 20.49 13.20 10.62
N PHE A 53 20.66 12.89 11.91
CA PHE A 53 19.60 12.31 12.72
C PHE A 53 18.39 13.25 12.86
N ARG A 54 18.60 14.55 13.10
CA ARG A 54 17.50 15.54 13.13
C ARG A 54 16.79 15.67 11.78
N MET A 55 17.54 15.60 10.67
CA MET A 55 16.95 15.55 9.33
C MET A 55 16.12 14.28 9.12
N LEU A 56 16.60 13.12 9.61
CA LEU A 56 15.82 11.88 9.60
C LEU A 56 14.51 12.04 10.35
N LEU A 57 14.53 12.59 11.56
CA LEU A 57 13.30 12.82 12.32
C LEU A 57 12.31 13.74 11.58
N ALA A 58 12.79 14.76 10.86
CA ALA A 58 11.92 15.63 10.08
C ALA A 58 11.31 14.94 8.84
N VAL A 59 12.03 13.98 8.24
CA VAL A 59 11.58 13.21 7.06
C VAL A 59 10.66 12.07 7.46
N LEU A 60 10.92 11.40 8.59
CA LEU A 60 10.17 10.26 9.12
C LEU A 60 8.67 10.58 9.25
N GLY A 61 7.80 9.74 8.69
CA GLY A 61 6.36 9.93 8.73
C GLY A 61 5.62 9.09 7.69
N PRO A 62 5.80 9.32 6.37
CA PRO A 62 4.99 8.66 5.35
C PRO A 62 5.06 7.13 5.40
N GLY A 63 6.27 6.57 5.54
CA GLY A 63 6.52 5.13 5.70
C GLY A 63 6.00 4.58 7.02
N LEU A 64 6.30 5.23 8.16
CA LEU A 64 5.81 4.77 9.45
C LEU A 64 4.28 4.81 9.55
N ILE A 65 3.64 5.90 9.08
CA ILE A 65 2.18 6.07 9.13
C ILE A 65 1.47 5.03 8.26
N VAL A 66 1.94 4.80 7.03
CA VAL A 66 1.29 3.83 6.15
C VAL A 66 1.44 2.40 6.67
N MET A 67 2.57 2.08 7.32
CA MET A 67 2.80 0.76 7.91
C MET A 67 2.01 0.56 9.19
N VAL A 68 1.96 1.53 10.10
CA VAL A 68 1.16 1.37 11.34
C VAL A 68 -0.34 1.42 11.03
N GLY A 69 -0.75 2.23 10.05
CA GLY A 69 -2.14 2.25 9.57
C GLY A 69 -2.60 0.98 8.86
N ASP A 70 -1.69 0.07 8.58
CA ASP A 70 -1.97 -1.28 8.05
C ASP A 70 -2.49 -2.23 9.14
N ASN A 71 -2.12 -1.98 10.41
CA ASN A 71 -2.75 -2.61 11.57
C ASN A 71 -4.04 -1.87 11.95
N ASP A 72 -4.91 -1.65 10.96
CA ASP A 72 -6.24 -1.06 11.15
C ASP A 72 -7.20 -2.02 11.86
N ALA A 73 -8.47 -1.64 12.03
CA ALA A 73 -9.45 -2.51 12.71
C ALA A 73 -9.57 -3.89 12.02
N GLY A 74 -9.47 -3.91 10.69
CA GLY A 74 -9.44 -5.12 9.88
C GLY A 74 -8.23 -6.01 10.17
N GLY A 75 -7.05 -5.41 10.21
CA GLY A 75 -5.81 -6.08 10.59
C GLY A 75 -5.88 -6.66 12.01
N VAL A 76 -6.30 -5.87 13.00
CA VAL A 76 -6.46 -6.33 14.40
C VAL A 76 -7.40 -7.52 14.48
N ALA A 77 -8.57 -7.47 13.81
CA ALA A 77 -9.51 -8.57 13.78
C ALA A 77 -8.92 -9.82 13.11
N THR A 78 -8.22 -9.66 11.99
CA THR A 78 -7.64 -10.77 11.21
C THR A 78 -6.51 -11.45 11.97
N TYR A 79 -5.61 -10.70 12.61
CA TYR A 79 -4.52 -11.27 13.42
C TYR A 79 -5.05 -11.91 14.70
N ALA A 80 -6.07 -11.34 15.32
CA ALA A 80 -6.74 -11.94 16.46
C ALA A 80 -7.45 -13.24 16.07
N GLN A 81 -8.13 -13.28 14.93
CA GLN A 81 -8.74 -14.49 14.38
C GLN A 81 -7.69 -15.57 14.11
N ALA A 82 -6.56 -15.22 13.49
CA ALA A 82 -5.46 -16.14 13.26
C ALA A 82 -4.91 -16.72 14.57
N GLY A 83 -4.74 -15.88 15.60
CA GLY A 83 -4.30 -16.30 16.92
C GLY A 83 -5.32 -17.19 17.64
N GLN A 84 -6.60 -16.80 17.66
CA GLN A 84 -7.65 -17.53 18.37
C GLN A 84 -7.97 -18.88 17.72
N ASN A 85 -8.01 -18.95 16.37
CA ASN A 85 -8.41 -20.15 15.66
C ASN A 85 -7.25 -21.11 15.39
N TYR A 86 -6.04 -20.59 15.15
CA TYR A 86 -4.90 -21.39 14.68
C TYR A 86 -3.64 -21.22 15.54
N GLY A 87 -3.71 -20.46 16.63
CA GLY A 87 -2.54 -20.16 17.45
C GLY A 87 -1.48 -19.40 16.67
N MET A 88 -0.20 -19.71 16.90
CA MET A 88 0.92 -19.09 16.19
C MET A 88 1.22 -19.75 14.84
N ALA A 89 0.42 -20.73 14.39
CA ALA A 89 0.71 -21.55 13.22
C ALA A 89 0.76 -20.76 11.90
N LEU A 90 0.09 -19.60 11.84
CA LEU A 90 0.03 -18.73 10.66
C LEU A 90 1.09 -17.62 10.66
N LEU A 91 1.97 -17.56 11.65
CA LEU A 91 3.01 -16.52 11.75
C LEU A 91 3.96 -16.47 10.53
N TRP A 92 4.20 -17.60 9.87
CA TRP A 92 5.00 -17.65 8.64
C TRP A 92 4.41 -16.79 7.51
N THR A 93 3.08 -16.62 7.46
CA THR A 93 2.41 -15.79 6.44
C THR A 93 2.82 -14.33 6.59
N LEU A 94 2.80 -13.82 7.82
CA LEU A 94 3.31 -12.51 8.21
C LEU A 94 4.79 -12.35 7.84
N ALA A 95 5.63 -13.34 8.18
CA ALA A 95 7.05 -13.29 7.84
C ALA A 95 7.32 -13.21 6.32
N LEU A 96 6.53 -13.92 5.51
CA LEU A 96 6.61 -13.85 4.05
C LEU A 96 6.17 -12.50 3.47
N LEU A 97 5.34 -11.74 4.19
CA LEU A 97 4.86 -10.44 3.74
C LEU A 97 5.89 -9.31 3.94
N ILE A 98 6.90 -9.50 4.79
CA ILE A 98 8.00 -8.52 4.98
C ILE A 98 8.67 -8.10 3.66
N PRO A 99 9.18 -9.04 2.81
CA PRO A 99 9.77 -8.66 1.53
C PRO A 99 8.73 -8.10 0.55
N VAL A 100 7.48 -8.56 0.62
CA VAL A 100 6.38 -8.06 -0.22
C VAL A 100 6.11 -6.58 0.07
N LEU A 101 5.93 -6.25 1.36
CA LEU A 101 5.80 -4.90 1.89
C LEU A 101 6.97 -4.03 1.45
N TYR A 102 8.19 -4.44 1.75
CA TYR A 102 9.36 -3.61 1.46
C TYR A 102 9.48 -3.28 -0.03
N VAL A 103 9.28 -4.28 -0.91
CA VAL A 103 9.41 -4.07 -2.36
C VAL A 103 8.30 -3.17 -2.90
N ASN A 104 7.04 -3.40 -2.52
CA ASN A 104 5.92 -2.59 -2.97
C ASN A 104 6.03 -1.15 -2.47
N GLN A 105 6.26 -0.96 -1.18
CA GLN A 105 6.27 0.38 -0.58
C GLN A 105 7.52 1.17 -0.98
N GLU A 106 8.67 0.53 -1.20
CA GLU A 106 9.85 1.23 -1.72
C GLU A 106 9.64 1.73 -3.16
N MET A 107 8.91 0.97 -3.99
CA MET A 107 8.48 1.42 -5.31
C MET A 107 7.58 2.66 -5.22
N VAL A 108 6.63 2.67 -4.27
CA VAL A 108 5.76 3.84 -4.01
C VAL A 108 6.58 5.05 -3.54
N VAL A 109 7.56 4.85 -2.66
CA VAL A 109 8.47 5.91 -2.20
C VAL A 109 9.19 6.55 -3.37
N ARG A 110 9.79 5.74 -4.26
CA ARG A 110 10.46 6.24 -5.46
C ARG A 110 9.49 6.99 -6.36
N LEU A 111 8.31 6.44 -6.59
CA LEU A 111 7.31 7.03 -7.45
C LEU A 111 6.84 8.39 -6.94
N GLY A 112 6.50 8.50 -5.65
CA GLY A 112 6.09 9.77 -5.04
C GLY A 112 7.18 10.84 -5.06
N ALA A 113 8.40 10.47 -4.65
CA ALA A 113 9.52 11.40 -4.54
C ALA A 113 10.01 11.91 -5.91
N VAL A 114 9.94 11.07 -6.96
CA VAL A 114 10.39 11.41 -8.32
C VAL A 114 9.29 12.09 -9.13
N ALA A 115 8.07 11.56 -9.08
CA ALA A 115 6.95 12.05 -9.89
C ALA A 115 6.34 13.33 -9.35
N GLY A 116 6.35 13.53 -8.03
CA GLY A 116 5.81 14.75 -7.41
C GLY A 116 4.30 14.95 -7.64
N VAL A 117 3.58 13.87 -7.96
CA VAL A 117 2.14 13.83 -8.22
C VAL A 117 1.55 12.58 -7.57
N GLY A 118 0.25 12.56 -7.29
CA GLY A 118 -0.41 11.40 -6.71
C GLY A 118 -0.60 10.24 -7.70
N HIS A 119 -0.89 9.06 -7.14
CA HIS A 119 -0.87 7.78 -7.88
C HIS A 119 -1.97 7.72 -8.94
N ALA A 120 -3.17 8.17 -8.60
CA ALA A 120 -4.32 8.18 -9.50
C ALA A 120 -4.02 8.98 -10.77
N ARG A 121 -3.42 10.16 -10.63
CA ARG A 121 -3.07 11.03 -11.76
C ARG A 121 -2.07 10.39 -12.72
N LEU A 122 -1.07 9.67 -12.19
CA LEU A 122 -0.15 8.90 -13.03
C LEU A 122 -0.89 7.83 -13.84
N ILE A 123 -1.81 7.10 -13.22
CA ILE A 123 -2.56 6.08 -13.95
C ILE A 123 -3.38 6.69 -15.09
N PHE A 124 -4.10 7.79 -14.83
CA PHE A 124 -4.89 8.49 -15.86
C PHE A 124 -4.04 9.03 -17.00
N SER A 125 -2.88 9.63 -16.69
CA SER A 125 -2.00 10.21 -17.71
C SER A 125 -1.33 9.14 -18.57
N ARG A 126 -0.85 8.04 -17.96
CA ARG A 126 -0.06 7.01 -18.64
C ARG A 126 -0.91 5.91 -19.28
N PHE A 127 -1.97 5.43 -18.62
CA PHE A 127 -2.81 4.32 -19.12
C PHE A 127 -4.15 4.79 -19.71
N GLY A 128 -4.51 6.06 -19.56
CA GLY A 128 -5.72 6.65 -20.11
C GLY A 128 -6.95 6.51 -19.21
N ARG A 129 -8.08 7.04 -19.69
CA ARG A 129 -9.30 7.29 -18.88
C ARG A 129 -9.95 6.01 -18.35
N PHE A 130 -9.96 4.95 -19.14
CA PHE A 130 -10.59 3.68 -18.75
C PHE A 130 -9.88 3.05 -17.55
N TRP A 131 -8.56 2.85 -17.65
CA TRP A 131 -7.76 2.25 -16.59
C TRP A 131 -7.62 3.15 -15.36
N GLY A 132 -7.56 4.47 -15.56
CA GLY A 132 -7.65 5.44 -14.47
C GLY A 132 -8.96 5.33 -13.70
N ALA A 133 -10.10 5.38 -14.39
CA ALA A 133 -11.42 5.29 -13.77
C ALA A 133 -11.63 3.93 -13.10
N PHE A 134 -11.12 2.86 -13.71
CA PHE A 134 -11.15 1.52 -13.13
C PHE A 134 -10.37 1.43 -11.82
N SER A 135 -9.09 1.83 -11.81
CA SER A 135 -8.25 1.75 -10.61
C SER A 135 -8.75 2.64 -9.47
N VAL A 136 -9.24 3.84 -9.81
CA VAL A 136 -9.78 4.77 -8.83
C VAL A 136 -11.16 4.34 -8.33
N GLY A 137 -12.01 3.80 -9.21
CA GLY A 137 -13.33 3.26 -8.83
C GLY A 137 -13.20 2.08 -7.86
N ASP A 138 -12.26 1.19 -8.12
CA ASP A 138 -11.93 0.06 -7.24
C ASP A 138 -11.50 0.54 -5.85
N LEU A 139 -10.55 1.48 -5.81
CA LEU A 139 -10.09 2.12 -4.58
C LEU A 139 -11.25 2.77 -3.79
N PHE A 140 -12.18 3.45 -4.46
CA PHE A 140 -13.32 4.08 -3.77
C PHE A 140 -14.20 3.08 -3.05
N VAL A 141 -14.52 1.97 -3.72
CA VAL A 141 -15.40 0.94 -3.14
C VAL A 141 -14.72 0.29 -1.94
N VAL A 142 -13.49 -0.17 -2.11
CA VAL A 142 -12.74 -0.82 -1.03
C VAL A 142 -12.56 0.13 0.14
N ASN A 143 -12.10 1.36 -0.09
CA ASN A 143 -11.85 2.32 0.98
C ASN A 143 -13.12 2.72 1.73
N ALA A 144 -14.24 2.89 1.03
CA ALA A 144 -15.52 3.18 1.69
C ALA A 144 -15.90 2.03 2.63
N LEU A 145 -15.75 0.78 2.18
CA LEU A 145 -16.05 -0.38 3.01
C LEU A 145 -15.03 -0.56 4.15
N THR A 146 -13.74 -0.29 3.92
CA THR A 146 -12.73 -0.29 4.98
C THR A 146 -13.05 0.74 6.05
N ILE A 147 -13.49 1.96 5.69
CA ILE A 147 -13.87 2.94 6.72
C ILE A 147 -15.10 2.47 7.51
N VAL A 148 -16.00 1.67 6.93
CA VAL A 148 -17.05 0.98 7.70
C VAL A 148 -16.42 0.04 8.72
N THR A 149 -15.43 -0.78 8.34
CA THR A 149 -14.73 -1.69 9.26
C THR A 149 -14.04 -0.93 10.40
N GLU A 150 -13.49 0.25 10.10
CA GLU A 150 -12.91 1.11 11.12
C GLU A 150 -13.97 1.62 12.11
N PHE A 151 -15.15 2.05 11.64
CA PHE A 151 -16.23 2.46 12.54
C PHE A 151 -16.82 1.30 13.36
N ILE A 152 -16.83 0.08 12.81
CA ILE A 152 -17.17 -1.13 13.57
C ILE A 152 -16.13 -1.34 14.69
N GLY A 153 -14.83 -1.21 14.39
CA GLY A 153 -13.74 -1.28 15.38
C GLY A 153 -13.88 -0.24 16.49
N VAL A 154 -14.15 1.02 16.14
CA VAL A 154 -14.47 2.11 17.11
C VAL A 154 -15.64 1.72 18.01
N ALA A 155 -16.73 1.23 17.43
CA ALA A 155 -17.93 0.86 18.19
C ALA A 155 -17.64 -0.28 19.17
N MET A 156 -16.95 -1.33 18.71
CA MET A 156 -16.56 -2.47 19.55
C MET A 156 -15.65 -2.03 20.70
N ALA A 157 -14.60 -1.26 20.40
CA ALA A 157 -13.64 -0.81 21.40
C ALA A 157 -14.28 0.11 22.47
N LEU A 158 -15.12 1.06 22.06
CA LEU A 158 -15.76 1.99 23.00
C LEU A 158 -16.92 1.33 23.76
N SER A 159 -17.60 0.34 23.17
CA SER A 159 -18.60 -0.46 23.88
C SER A 159 -18.01 -1.26 25.03
N TYR A 160 -16.75 -1.72 24.91
CA TYR A 160 -16.00 -2.36 25.99
C TYR A 160 -15.87 -1.44 27.22
N PHE A 161 -15.72 -0.13 27.00
CA PHE A 161 -15.67 0.89 28.06
C PHE A 161 -17.07 1.39 28.48
N GLY A 162 -18.15 0.75 28.00
CA GLY A 162 -19.53 1.10 28.33
C GLY A 162 -20.10 2.26 27.51
N LEU A 163 -19.41 2.74 26.48
CA LEU A 163 -19.91 3.82 25.63
C LEU A 163 -20.71 3.24 24.45
N PRO A 164 -22.00 3.58 24.31
CA PRO A 164 -22.86 2.97 23.29
C PRO A 164 -22.52 3.48 21.88
N ARG A 165 -22.81 2.63 20.89
CA ARG A 165 -22.53 2.86 19.46
C ARG A 165 -22.99 4.22 18.93
N TRP A 166 -24.19 4.64 19.33
CA TRP A 166 -24.80 5.89 18.86
C TRP A 166 -24.08 7.15 19.34
N ILE A 167 -23.20 7.03 20.35
CA ILE A 167 -22.28 8.10 20.77
C ILE A 167 -20.92 7.90 20.12
N SER A 168 -20.36 6.68 20.19
CA SER A 168 -18.98 6.41 19.78
C SER A 168 -18.74 6.68 18.29
N VAL A 169 -19.63 6.24 17.42
CA VAL A 169 -19.48 6.40 15.96
C VAL A 169 -19.53 7.88 15.54
N PRO A 170 -20.56 8.67 15.89
CA PRO A 170 -20.58 10.10 15.53
C PRO A 170 -19.44 10.90 16.17
N LEU A 171 -19.09 10.60 17.43
CA LEU A 171 -17.99 11.27 18.11
C LEU A 171 -16.66 11.07 17.37
N SER A 172 -16.37 9.84 16.95
CA SER A 172 -15.17 9.53 16.18
C SER A 172 -15.19 10.16 14.78
N ALA A 173 -16.35 10.18 14.10
CA ALA A 173 -16.47 10.86 12.81
C ALA A 173 -16.18 12.37 12.93
N VAL A 174 -16.70 13.02 13.98
CA VAL A 174 -16.43 14.44 14.27
C VAL A 174 -14.95 14.66 14.60
N LEU A 175 -14.35 13.80 15.42
CA LEU A 175 -12.93 13.87 15.77
C LEU A 175 -12.04 13.77 14.52
N LEU A 176 -12.27 12.76 13.68
CA LEU A 176 -11.50 12.53 12.46
C LEU A 176 -11.62 13.72 11.49
N PHE A 177 -12.85 14.20 11.28
CA PHE A 177 -13.08 15.39 10.45
C PHE A 177 -12.37 16.63 11.02
N ALA A 178 -12.45 16.86 12.34
CA ALA A 178 -11.83 18.02 12.97
C ALA A 178 -10.30 18.01 12.85
N VAL A 179 -9.67 16.85 12.99
CA VAL A 179 -8.20 16.70 12.84
C VAL A 179 -7.78 17.02 11.41
N VAL A 180 -8.50 16.50 10.41
CA VAL A 180 -8.20 16.72 8.99
C VAL A 180 -8.51 18.18 8.60
N ALA A 181 -9.67 18.70 8.98
CA ALA A 181 -10.11 20.07 8.70
C ALA A 181 -9.25 21.16 9.34
N GLY A 182 -8.34 20.80 10.26
CA GLY A 182 -7.36 21.70 10.85
C GLY A 182 -6.46 22.42 9.82
N GLY A 183 -6.33 21.91 8.59
CA GLY A 183 -5.61 22.58 7.49
C GLY A 183 -4.12 22.75 7.76
N SER A 184 -3.51 21.83 8.50
CA SER A 184 -2.08 21.85 8.81
C SER A 184 -1.53 20.44 8.84
N PHE A 185 -0.73 20.13 7.82
CA PHE A 185 -0.05 18.84 7.70
C PHE A 185 0.69 18.46 8.98
N ARG A 186 1.46 19.38 9.59
CA ARG A 186 2.18 19.11 10.85
C ARG A 186 1.26 18.71 12.00
N ARG A 187 0.10 19.36 12.16
CA ARG A 187 -0.83 19.04 13.25
C ARG A 187 -1.45 17.66 13.04
N TRP A 188 -1.87 17.38 11.82
CA TRP A 188 -2.37 16.07 11.42
C TRP A 188 -1.30 14.97 11.62
N GLU A 189 -0.07 15.21 11.19
CA GLU A 189 1.01 14.23 11.31
C GLU A 189 1.36 13.97 12.78
N ARG A 190 1.42 15.01 13.63
CA ARG A 190 1.62 14.85 15.08
C ARG A 190 0.50 14.06 15.75
N PHE A 191 -0.74 14.23 15.30
CA PHE A 191 -1.86 13.42 15.79
C PHE A 191 -1.63 11.94 15.47
N LEU A 192 -1.24 11.61 14.23
CA LEU A 192 -0.92 10.23 13.87
C LEU A 192 0.29 9.67 14.63
N PHE A 193 1.33 10.47 14.87
CA PHE A 193 2.44 10.05 15.73
C PHE A 193 2.02 9.78 17.18
N ALA A 194 1.03 10.51 17.69
CA ALA A 194 0.48 10.24 19.02
C ALA A 194 -0.27 8.90 19.05
N LEU A 195 -1.06 8.59 18.01
CA LEU A 195 -1.71 7.28 17.85
C LEU A 195 -0.67 6.15 17.71
N ILE A 196 0.34 6.33 16.85
CA ILE A 196 1.46 5.38 16.72
C ILE A 196 2.17 5.14 18.07
N ALA A 197 2.30 6.16 18.92
CA ALA A 197 2.86 6.02 20.25
C ALA A 197 1.93 5.24 21.20
N ILE A 198 0.61 5.39 21.08
CA ILE A 198 -0.37 4.58 21.81
C ILE A 198 -0.25 3.12 21.42
N ASN A 199 0.03 2.81 20.14
CA ASN A 199 0.21 1.45 19.64
C ASN A 199 1.21 0.60 20.45
N ILE A 200 2.18 1.24 21.15
CA ILE A 200 3.11 0.59 22.08
C ILE A 200 2.40 -0.28 23.13
N VAL A 201 1.12 -0.01 23.47
CA VAL A 201 0.30 -0.83 24.38
C VAL A 201 0.20 -2.30 23.97
N MET A 202 0.43 -2.63 22.70
CA MET A 202 0.47 -4.02 22.21
C MET A 202 1.58 -4.85 22.87
N ILE A 203 2.69 -4.22 23.27
CA ILE A 203 3.83 -4.90 23.90
C ILE A 203 3.49 -5.40 25.30
N PRO A 204 3.06 -4.55 26.26
CA PRO A 204 2.65 -5.04 27.58
C PRO A 204 1.46 -6.00 27.48
N MET A 205 0.52 -5.77 26.56
CA MET A 205 -0.59 -6.71 26.30
C MET A 205 -0.07 -8.12 25.96
N ALA A 206 0.87 -8.22 25.02
CA ALA A 206 1.44 -9.50 24.61
C ALA A 206 2.32 -10.13 25.69
N ILE A 207 2.98 -9.36 26.56
CA ILE A 207 3.79 -9.91 27.66
C ILE A 207 2.90 -10.49 28.77
N LEU A 208 1.78 -9.83 29.07
CA LEU A 208 0.86 -10.23 30.15
C LEU A 208 0.15 -11.57 29.89
N VAL A 209 0.02 -12.00 28.63
CA VAL A 209 -0.50 -13.34 28.28
C VAL A 209 0.55 -14.46 28.41
N HIS A 210 1.75 -14.16 28.92
CA HIS A 210 2.85 -15.10 29.11
C HIS A 210 3.17 -15.95 27.86
N PRO A 211 3.60 -15.31 26.75
CA PRO A 211 3.76 -15.98 25.48
C PRO A 211 4.93 -16.97 25.53
N SER A 212 4.75 -18.14 24.94
CA SER A 212 5.84 -19.09 24.77
C SER A 212 6.68 -18.70 23.57
N LEU A 213 7.95 -18.36 23.82
CA LEU A 213 8.92 -18.06 22.75
C LEU A 213 9.14 -19.27 21.83
N SER A 214 9.13 -20.49 22.37
CA SER A 214 9.29 -21.71 21.59
C SER A 214 8.11 -21.94 20.63
N LYS A 215 6.86 -21.80 21.11
CA LYS A 215 5.67 -21.92 20.26
C LYS A 215 5.60 -20.80 19.22
N THR A 216 5.93 -19.57 19.62
CA THR A 216 6.03 -18.44 18.69
C THR A 216 7.06 -18.71 17.59
N ALA A 217 8.25 -19.16 17.96
CA ALA A 217 9.31 -19.49 17.01
C ALA A 217 8.91 -20.62 16.04
N SER A 218 8.17 -21.62 16.53
CA SER A 218 7.66 -22.70 15.67
C SER A 218 6.68 -22.20 14.60
N GLY A 219 6.02 -21.07 14.85
CA GLY A 219 5.11 -20.41 13.90
C GLY A 219 5.77 -19.87 12.64
N PHE A 220 7.10 -19.65 12.65
CA PHE A 220 7.84 -19.26 11.45
C PHE A 220 8.02 -20.41 10.45
N VAL A 221 7.80 -21.66 10.88
CA VAL A 221 7.83 -22.82 9.99
C VAL A 221 6.47 -22.92 9.30
N PRO A 222 6.40 -22.93 7.96
CA PRO A 222 5.15 -23.05 7.24
C PRO A 222 4.34 -24.27 7.68
N SER A 223 3.14 -24.01 8.17
CA SER A 223 2.20 -25.03 8.61
C SER A 223 0.78 -24.65 8.18
N LEU A 224 -0.03 -25.67 7.87
CA LEU A 224 -1.42 -25.53 7.46
C LEU A 224 -2.28 -26.41 8.38
N PRO A 225 -2.62 -25.92 9.60
CA PRO A 225 -3.39 -26.70 10.57
C PRO A 225 -4.74 -27.09 9.99
N GLY A 226 -5.14 -28.35 10.14
CA GLY A 226 -6.39 -28.87 9.56
C GLY A 226 -6.37 -29.06 8.03
N GLY A 227 -5.23 -28.79 7.37
CA GLY A 227 -5.12 -28.86 5.91
C GLY A 227 -5.53 -27.55 5.21
N LEU A 228 -5.33 -27.50 3.89
CA LEU A 228 -5.65 -26.33 3.09
C LEU A 228 -7.13 -26.40 2.71
N ASN A 229 -7.99 -25.79 3.55
CA ASN A 229 -9.42 -25.66 3.31
C ASN A 229 -9.78 -24.20 2.94
N ALA A 230 -11.04 -23.97 2.55
CA ALA A 230 -11.51 -22.66 2.10
C ALA A 230 -11.42 -21.58 3.20
N GLU A 231 -11.68 -21.95 4.45
CA GLU A 231 -11.63 -21.03 5.60
C GLU A 231 -10.20 -20.56 5.89
N LEU A 232 -9.26 -21.49 6.01
CA LEU A 232 -7.84 -21.17 6.20
C LEU A 232 -7.30 -20.36 5.03
N LEU A 233 -7.69 -20.70 3.80
CA LEU A 233 -7.28 -19.95 2.61
C LEU A 233 -7.85 -18.53 2.61
N MET A 234 -9.11 -18.36 2.99
CA MET A 234 -9.74 -17.04 3.13
C MET A 234 -9.03 -16.21 4.21
N LEU A 235 -8.67 -16.82 5.34
CA LEU A 235 -7.91 -16.15 6.39
C LEU A 235 -6.50 -15.77 5.93
N ILE A 236 -5.78 -16.65 5.21
CA ILE A 236 -4.47 -16.32 4.62
C ILE A 236 -4.61 -15.15 3.64
N VAL A 237 -5.64 -15.13 2.78
CA VAL A 237 -5.90 -14.00 1.89
C VAL A 237 -6.24 -12.73 2.65
N ALA A 238 -7.02 -12.83 3.73
CA ALA A 238 -7.33 -11.69 4.58
C ALA A 238 -6.06 -11.13 5.26
N ILE A 239 -5.15 -11.98 5.74
CA ILE A 239 -3.84 -11.57 6.25
C ILE A 239 -3.06 -10.83 5.15
N VAL A 240 -2.98 -11.39 3.94
CA VAL A 240 -2.29 -10.74 2.82
C VAL A 240 -2.94 -9.40 2.44
N GLY A 241 -4.27 -9.34 2.41
CA GLY A 241 -5.04 -8.16 2.03
C GLY A 241 -4.99 -7.03 3.06
N THR A 242 -4.98 -7.38 4.35
CA THR A 242 -4.80 -6.42 5.45
C THR A 242 -3.37 -5.91 5.53
N THR A 243 -2.36 -6.72 5.18
CA THR A 243 -0.96 -6.31 5.26
C THR A 243 -0.49 -5.52 4.02
N VAL A 244 -1.13 -5.71 2.86
CA VAL A 244 -0.77 -4.98 1.65
C VAL A 244 -2.05 -4.50 1.01
N ALA A 245 -2.53 -3.36 1.47
CA ALA A 245 -3.79 -2.81 1.02
C ALA A 245 -3.59 -1.84 -0.16
N PRO A 246 -4.46 -1.85 -1.18
CA PRO A 246 -4.36 -0.94 -2.32
C PRO A 246 -4.27 0.54 -1.92
N TRP A 247 -4.98 0.95 -0.86
CA TRP A 247 -5.01 2.33 -0.39
C TRP A 247 -3.65 2.86 0.05
N GLN A 248 -2.77 1.98 0.56
CA GLN A 248 -1.44 2.35 1.01
C GLN A 248 -0.62 2.97 -0.12
N LEU A 249 -0.75 2.43 -1.33
CA LEU A 249 -0.01 2.91 -2.50
C LEU A 249 -0.39 4.35 -2.85
N PHE A 250 -1.69 4.67 -2.78
CA PHE A 250 -2.20 6.00 -3.06
C PHE A 250 -1.88 6.98 -1.93
N PHE A 251 -2.07 6.53 -0.68
CA PHE A 251 -1.84 7.33 0.51
C PHE A 251 -0.36 7.70 0.67
N GLN A 252 0.53 6.72 0.70
CA GLN A 252 1.95 6.96 0.94
C GLN A 252 2.54 7.86 -0.15
N GLN A 253 2.18 7.62 -1.41
CA GLN A 253 2.61 8.48 -2.51
C GLN A 253 2.16 9.93 -2.31
N SER A 254 0.88 10.14 -2.01
CA SER A 254 0.31 11.49 -1.80
C SER A 254 0.92 12.14 -0.56
N ASN A 255 1.19 11.37 0.49
CA ASN A 255 1.80 11.86 1.72
C ASN A 255 3.26 12.31 1.53
N ILE A 256 4.04 11.56 0.73
CA ILE A 256 5.40 11.95 0.32
C ILE A 256 5.38 13.28 -0.46
N VAL A 257 4.39 13.45 -1.35
CA VAL A 257 4.19 14.69 -2.13
C VAL A 257 3.76 15.85 -1.22
N ASP A 258 2.81 15.65 -0.30
CA ASP A 258 2.37 16.66 0.67
C ASP A 258 3.48 17.06 1.65
N LYS A 259 4.35 16.11 2.01
CA LYS A 259 5.54 16.36 2.83
C LYS A 259 6.69 16.98 2.03
N ARG A 260 6.53 17.13 0.71
CA ARG A 260 7.48 17.78 -0.22
C ARG A 260 8.81 17.05 -0.31
N LEU A 261 8.76 15.74 -0.15
CA LEU A 261 9.93 14.89 -0.22
C LEU A 261 10.37 14.75 -1.67
N THR A 262 11.67 14.67 -1.86
CA THR A 262 12.33 14.65 -3.15
C THR A 262 13.30 13.46 -3.21
N PRO A 263 13.80 13.06 -4.39
CA PRO A 263 14.64 11.88 -4.58
C PRO A 263 15.89 11.84 -3.71
N ARG A 264 16.43 13.01 -3.31
CA ARG A 264 17.54 13.11 -2.34
C ARG A 264 17.21 12.49 -0.97
N TRP A 265 15.94 12.43 -0.59
CA TRP A 265 15.46 11.91 0.69
C TRP A 265 15.03 10.44 0.63
N ILE A 266 15.06 9.78 -0.55
CA ILE A 266 14.65 8.37 -0.70
C ILE A 266 15.40 7.43 0.26
N ARG A 267 16.68 7.71 0.55
CA ARG A 267 17.43 6.88 1.52
C ARG A 267 16.88 6.99 2.94
N TYR A 268 16.41 8.16 3.33
CA TYR A 268 15.81 8.39 4.65
C TYR A 268 14.40 7.78 4.70
N GLU A 269 13.63 7.90 3.61
CA GLU A 269 12.33 7.23 3.48
C GLU A 269 12.42 5.70 3.49
N ARG A 270 13.50 5.11 2.96
CA ARG A 270 13.74 3.66 3.10
C ARG A 270 13.96 3.24 4.55
N VAL A 271 14.58 4.11 5.37
CA VAL A 271 14.72 3.87 6.82
C VAL A 271 13.38 4.04 7.52
N ASP A 272 12.62 5.09 7.19
CA ASP A 272 11.25 5.30 7.69
C ASP A 272 10.36 4.08 7.40
N LEU A 273 10.36 3.61 6.15
CA LEU A 273 9.68 2.39 5.73
C LEU A 273 10.14 1.16 6.52
N ALA A 274 11.46 0.95 6.66
CA ALA A 274 11.99 -0.21 7.38
C ALA A 274 11.58 -0.19 8.86
N VAL A 275 11.60 0.97 9.51
CA VAL A 275 11.12 1.14 10.90
C VAL A 275 9.62 0.86 10.96
N GLY A 276 8.85 1.39 10.02
CA GLY A 276 7.41 1.11 9.91
C GLY A 276 7.11 -0.38 9.80
N ILE A 277 7.81 -1.10 8.91
CA ILE A 277 7.67 -2.55 8.75
C ILE A 277 7.99 -3.27 10.07
N VAL A 278 9.05 -2.89 10.78
CA VAL A 278 9.35 -3.54 12.06
C VAL A 278 8.23 -3.33 13.08
N VAL A 279 7.69 -2.11 13.19
CA VAL A 279 6.62 -1.79 14.14
C VAL A 279 5.34 -2.56 13.81
N VAL A 280 4.89 -2.52 12.55
CA VAL A 280 3.66 -3.21 12.13
C VAL A 280 3.75 -4.72 12.33
N MET A 281 4.89 -5.32 11.97
CA MET A 281 5.11 -6.76 12.13
C MET A 281 5.13 -7.17 13.59
N ILE A 282 5.83 -6.43 14.46
CA ILE A 282 5.79 -6.68 15.91
C ILE A 282 4.36 -6.58 16.43
N GLY A 283 3.59 -5.58 15.99
CA GLY A 283 2.20 -5.44 16.39
C GLY A 283 1.31 -6.59 15.95
N ALA A 284 1.42 -7.04 14.71
CA ALA A 284 0.68 -8.20 14.21
C ALA A 284 1.01 -9.46 15.02
N VAL A 285 2.29 -9.69 15.35
CA VAL A 285 2.71 -10.81 16.22
C VAL A 285 2.18 -10.67 17.63
N CYS A 286 2.19 -9.46 18.21
CA CYS A 286 1.65 -9.19 19.55
C CYS A 286 0.14 -9.45 19.62
N ILE A 287 -0.63 -9.02 18.61
CA ILE A 287 -2.08 -9.24 18.54
C ILE A 287 -2.40 -10.73 18.38
N MET A 288 -1.73 -11.40 17.44
CA MET A 288 -1.88 -12.85 17.23
C MET A 288 -1.50 -13.63 18.48
N GLY A 289 -0.39 -13.27 19.13
CA GLY A 289 0.06 -13.88 20.38
C GLY A 289 -0.90 -13.66 21.54
N ALA A 290 -1.47 -12.46 21.68
CA ALA A 290 -2.45 -12.16 22.72
C ALA A 290 -3.67 -13.07 22.61
N ALA A 291 -4.25 -13.23 21.42
CA ALA A 291 -5.36 -14.15 21.19
C ALA A 291 -4.93 -15.63 21.34
N ALA A 292 -3.79 -16.01 20.78
CA ALA A 292 -3.30 -17.40 20.78
C ALA A 292 -2.95 -17.92 22.18
N PHE A 293 -2.27 -17.12 23.00
CA PHE A 293 -1.83 -17.54 24.34
C PHE A 293 -2.85 -17.19 25.41
N GLY A 294 -3.53 -16.04 25.28
CA GLY A 294 -4.52 -15.59 26.26
C GLY A 294 -5.81 -16.42 26.25
N LEU A 295 -6.18 -17.00 25.10
CA LEU A 295 -7.37 -17.85 24.97
C LEU A 295 -7.03 -19.34 24.82
N ALA A 296 -5.75 -19.72 24.94
CA ALA A 296 -5.32 -21.11 24.84
C ALA A 296 -5.97 -21.97 25.93
N GLY A 297 -6.62 -23.06 25.52
CA GLY A 297 -7.21 -24.03 26.46
C GLY A 297 -8.52 -23.55 27.11
N THR A 298 -9.10 -22.46 26.60
CA THR A 298 -10.47 -22.02 26.91
C THR A 298 -11.45 -22.62 25.90
N ASP A 299 -12.74 -22.68 26.24
CA ASP A 299 -13.79 -23.12 25.31
C ASP A 299 -13.99 -22.16 24.12
N ALA A 300 -13.40 -20.96 24.18
CA ALA A 300 -13.42 -19.97 23.10
C ALA A 300 -12.30 -20.18 22.06
N GLY A 301 -11.35 -21.09 22.28
CA GLY A 301 -10.32 -21.41 21.29
C GLY A 301 -10.93 -22.04 20.04
N GLY A 302 -10.65 -21.48 18.86
CA GLY A 302 -11.27 -21.95 17.61
C GLY A 302 -12.56 -21.23 17.19
N ASP A 303 -13.15 -20.42 18.06
CA ASP A 303 -14.47 -19.80 17.85
C ASP A 303 -14.38 -18.26 17.76
N PHE A 304 -13.57 -17.77 16.82
CA PHE A 304 -13.50 -16.32 16.56
C PHE A 304 -14.82 -15.80 15.99
N THR A 305 -15.34 -14.75 16.63
CA THR A 305 -16.54 -14.02 16.20
C THR A 305 -16.18 -12.61 15.72
N ASP A 306 -15.66 -11.78 16.63
CA ASP A 306 -15.23 -10.42 16.34
C ASP A 306 -14.12 -9.93 17.31
N ALA A 307 -13.47 -8.82 16.96
CA ALA A 307 -12.38 -8.25 17.77
C ALA A 307 -12.85 -7.74 19.14
N GLY A 308 -14.10 -7.27 19.26
CA GLY A 308 -14.68 -6.86 20.54
C GLY A 308 -14.91 -8.04 21.48
N ALA A 309 -15.30 -9.19 20.95
CA ALA A 309 -15.43 -10.44 21.68
C ALA A 309 -14.07 -10.90 22.20
N VAL A 310 -13.01 -10.82 21.38
CA VAL A 310 -11.63 -11.11 21.84
C VAL A 310 -11.26 -10.22 23.03
N ALA A 311 -11.56 -8.92 22.99
CA ALA A 311 -11.29 -8.02 24.12
C ALA A 311 -12.01 -8.47 25.42
N ARG A 312 -13.29 -8.87 25.31
CA ARG A 312 -14.07 -9.39 26.45
C ARG A 312 -13.54 -10.74 26.95
N LEU A 313 -13.22 -11.66 26.06
CA LEU A 313 -12.69 -12.96 26.41
C LEU A 313 -11.33 -12.84 27.10
N LEU A 314 -10.46 -11.94 26.64
CA LEU A 314 -9.18 -11.65 27.31
C LEU A 314 -9.37 -10.99 28.68
N HIS A 315 -10.41 -10.16 28.85
CA HIS A 315 -10.80 -9.64 30.16
C HIS A 315 -11.15 -10.78 31.12
N GLU A 316 -12.00 -11.71 30.68
CA GLU A 316 -12.55 -12.80 31.49
C GLU A 316 -11.51 -13.87 31.82
N HIS A 317 -10.70 -14.28 30.84
CA HIS A 317 -9.81 -15.44 30.96
C HIS A 317 -8.38 -15.10 31.35
N VAL A 318 -7.93 -13.85 31.13
CA VAL A 318 -6.56 -13.43 31.47
C VAL A 318 -6.57 -12.37 32.57
N SER A 319 -7.05 -11.17 32.25
CA SER A 319 -7.23 -10.08 33.22
C SER A 319 -7.96 -8.89 32.61
N PRO A 320 -8.65 -8.07 33.42
CA PRO A 320 -9.27 -6.82 32.97
C PRO A 320 -8.31 -5.88 32.24
N THR A 321 -7.04 -5.88 32.65
CA THR A 321 -5.98 -5.07 32.05
C THR A 321 -5.72 -5.48 30.61
N VAL A 322 -5.61 -6.78 30.31
CA VAL A 322 -5.32 -7.25 28.95
C VAL A 322 -6.48 -6.95 28.01
N GLY A 323 -7.73 -7.19 28.44
CA GLY A 323 -8.91 -6.81 27.67
C GLY A 323 -8.97 -5.29 27.40
N ALA A 324 -8.61 -4.46 28.38
CA ALA A 324 -8.58 -3.01 28.22
C ALA A 324 -7.48 -2.54 27.26
N LEU A 325 -6.28 -3.13 27.33
CA LEU A 325 -5.20 -2.84 26.38
C LEU A 325 -5.58 -3.24 24.96
N PHE A 326 -6.24 -4.39 24.78
CA PHE A 326 -6.74 -4.81 23.47
C PHE A 326 -7.80 -3.85 22.93
N ALA A 327 -8.75 -3.43 23.77
CA ALA A 327 -9.78 -2.45 23.37
C ALA A 327 -9.17 -1.09 23.00
N ILE A 328 -8.16 -0.59 23.76
CA ILE A 328 -7.43 0.63 23.42
C ILE A 328 -6.70 0.49 22.09
N LEU A 329 -6.02 -0.64 21.87
CA LEU A 329 -5.33 -0.94 20.61
C LEU A 329 -6.30 -0.98 19.43
N LEU A 330 -7.47 -1.61 19.60
CA LEU A 330 -8.51 -1.67 18.57
C LEU A 330 -9.05 -0.27 18.25
N LEU A 331 -9.28 0.58 19.26
CA LEU A 331 -9.69 1.97 19.05
C LEU A 331 -8.63 2.77 18.30
N ASP A 332 -7.37 2.66 18.73
CA ASP A 332 -6.22 3.32 18.12
C ASP A 332 -6.07 2.95 16.65
N ALA A 333 -6.01 1.63 16.37
CA ALA A 333 -6.01 1.05 15.03
C ALA A 333 -7.13 1.62 14.15
N SER A 334 -8.36 1.66 14.70
CA SER A 334 -9.53 2.16 13.98
C SER A 334 -9.41 3.64 13.58
N LEU A 335 -8.86 4.47 14.47
CA LEU A 335 -8.69 5.89 14.22
C LEU A 335 -7.56 6.18 13.22
N ILE A 336 -6.46 5.42 13.27
CA ILE A 336 -5.37 5.55 12.28
C ILE A 336 -5.89 5.12 10.90
N GLY A 337 -6.52 3.94 10.81
CA GLY A 337 -7.05 3.38 9.58
C GLY A 337 -8.06 4.32 8.92
N ALA A 338 -9.06 4.79 9.66
CA ALA A 338 -10.11 5.65 9.10
C ALA A 338 -9.56 6.98 8.56
N ASN A 339 -8.54 7.52 9.22
CA ASN A 339 -7.87 8.74 8.79
C ASN A 339 -7.05 8.49 7.51
N ALA A 340 -6.19 7.48 7.51
CA ALA A 340 -5.30 7.18 6.39
C ALA A 340 -6.07 6.76 5.12
N VAL A 341 -7.03 5.84 5.26
CA VAL A 341 -7.88 5.34 4.17
C VAL A 341 -8.78 6.46 3.61
N GLY A 342 -9.38 7.26 4.50
CA GLY A 342 -10.21 8.39 4.07
C GLY A 342 -9.40 9.45 3.32
N LEU A 343 -8.18 9.75 3.77
CA LEU A 343 -7.29 10.66 3.06
C LEU A 343 -6.86 10.11 1.71
N ALA A 344 -6.47 8.83 1.63
CA ALA A 344 -6.13 8.16 0.37
C ALA A 344 -7.22 8.37 -0.69
N THR A 345 -8.48 8.23 -0.27
CA THR A 345 -9.67 8.40 -1.09
C THR A 345 -9.83 9.83 -1.59
N THR A 346 -9.66 10.81 -0.71
CA THR A 346 -9.82 12.23 -1.06
C THR A 346 -8.66 12.79 -1.87
N TYR A 347 -7.43 12.28 -1.68
CA TYR A 347 -6.31 12.56 -2.57
C TYR A 347 -6.60 12.01 -3.97
N ALA A 348 -7.07 10.76 -4.08
CA ALA A 348 -7.44 10.17 -5.37
C ALA A 348 -8.59 10.92 -6.08
N LEU A 349 -9.59 11.44 -5.33
CA LEU A 349 -10.62 12.33 -5.88
C LEU A 349 -9.99 13.60 -6.45
N GLY A 350 -9.13 14.26 -5.66
CA GLY A 350 -8.45 15.50 -6.04
C GLY A 350 -7.64 15.36 -7.31
N ASP A 351 -6.84 14.28 -7.38
CA ASP A 351 -6.05 13.90 -8.55
C ASP A 351 -6.92 13.68 -9.80
N THR A 352 -8.04 12.97 -9.64
CA THR A 352 -8.91 12.58 -10.75
C THR A 352 -9.65 13.79 -11.33
N PHE A 353 -10.12 14.70 -10.47
CA PHE A 353 -10.85 15.90 -10.88
C PHE A 353 -9.95 17.11 -11.16
N GLY A 354 -8.63 16.99 -10.96
CA GLY A 354 -7.67 18.09 -11.10
C GLY A 354 -8.00 19.27 -10.17
N LYS A 355 -8.60 19.00 -9.00
CA LYS A 355 -8.96 20.01 -8.01
C LYS A 355 -7.87 20.10 -6.95
N ARG A 356 -7.78 21.24 -6.25
CA ARG A 356 -6.84 21.40 -5.12
C ARG A 356 -7.08 20.32 -4.07
N HIS A 357 -6.01 19.62 -3.69
CA HIS A 357 -6.04 18.54 -2.72
C HIS A 357 -4.72 18.53 -1.96
N SER A 358 -4.76 18.95 -0.69
CA SER A 358 -3.61 18.91 0.20
C SER A 358 -4.06 19.20 1.62
N LEU A 359 -3.42 18.58 2.60
CA LEU A 359 -3.63 18.91 4.02
C LEU A 359 -3.11 20.30 4.41
N HIS A 360 -2.36 20.97 3.53
CA HIS A 360 -1.92 22.36 3.74
C HIS A 360 -3.03 23.39 3.45
N TRP A 361 -4.05 23.01 2.68
CA TRP A 361 -5.18 23.88 2.36
C TRP A 361 -6.23 23.85 3.46
N LYS A 362 -6.90 24.99 3.68
CA LYS A 362 -8.07 25.04 4.58
C LYS A 362 -9.33 24.51 3.88
N PRO A 363 -10.39 24.13 4.64
CA PRO A 363 -11.66 23.69 4.07
C PRO A 363 -12.27 24.65 3.03
N ALA A 364 -12.09 25.96 3.22
CA ALA A 364 -12.56 26.98 2.28
C ALA A 364 -11.79 26.98 0.93
N GLU A 365 -10.54 26.52 0.92
CA GLU A 365 -9.64 26.57 -0.24
C GLU A 365 -9.68 25.28 -1.07
N ALA A 366 -10.04 24.15 -0.43
CA ALA A 366 -10.17 22.84 -1.06
C ALA A 366 -11.51 22.14 -0.70
N PRO A 367 -12.68 22.73 -1.04
CA PRO A 367 -13.97 22.24 -0.57
C PRO A 367 -14.29 20.82 -1.05
N VAL A 368 -13.88 20.43 -2.27
CA VAL A 368 -14.11 19.08 -2.81
C VAL A 368 -13.38 18.01 -1.99
N PHE A 369 -12.16 18.31 -1.53
CA PHE A 369 -11.35 17.40 -0.73
C PHE A 369 -12.02 17.13 0.63
N TYR A 370 -12.36 18.20 1.36
CA TYR A 370 -12.95 18.08 2.70
C TYR A 370 -14.42 17.63 2.67
N LEU A 371 -15.21 18.02 1.67
CA LEU A 371 -16.57 17.52 1.50
C LEU A 371 -16.57 16.04 1.13
N GLY A 372 -15.66 15.62 0.25
CA GLY A 372 -15.47 14.20 -0.08
C GLY A 372 -15.12 13.39 1.17
N TYR A 373 -14.20 13.89 2.01
CA TYR A 373 -13.86 13.28 3.29
C TYR A 373 -15.07 13.16 4.22
N ALA A 374 -15.80 14.27 4.42
CA ALA A 374 -16.96 14.30 5.29
C ALA A 374 -18.06 13.34 4.83
N MET A 375 -18.37 13.33 3.53
CA MET A 375 -19.37 12.42 2.96
C MET A 375 -18.98 10.96 3.16
N LEU A 376 -17.71 10.62 2.96
CA LEU A 376 -17.20 9.28 3.17
C LEU A 376 -17.36 8.84 4.64
N LEU A 377 -17.01 9.71 5.59
CA LEU A 377 -17.19 9.45 7.02
C LEU A 377 -18.68 9.30 7.39
N VAL A 378 -19.56 10.16 6.86
CA VAL A 378 -21.00 10.11 7.15
C VAL A 378 -21.62 8.82 6.60
N VAL A 379 -21.30 8.46 5.36
CA VAL A 379 -21.82 7.22 4.74
C VAL A 379 -21.32 6.00 5.51
N ALA A 380 -20.02 5.93 5.82
CA ALA A 380 -19.47 4.80 6.55
C ALA A 380 -20.01 4.70 7.98
N ALA A 381 -20.15 5.83 8.68
CA ALA A 381 -20.78 5.90 9.99
C ALA A 381 -22.24 5.39 9.93
N ALA A 382 -23.01 5.82 8.93
CA ALA A 382 -24.40 5.38 8.75
C ALA A 382 -24.49 3.87 8.49
N VAL A 383 -23.67 3.34 7.58
CA VAL A 383 -23.62 1.90 7.28
C VAL A 383 -23.19 1.09 8.50
N SER A 384 -22.33 1.65 9.36
CA SER A 384 -21.93 0.97 10.58
C SER A 384 -23.16 0.61 11.43
N PHE A 385 -24.21 1.42 11.51
CA PHE A 385 -25.42 1.09 12.30
C PHE A 385 -26.25 -0.11 11.81
N SER A 386 -25.80 -0.83 10.78
CA SER A 386 -26.40 -2.08 10.33
C SER A 386 -26.33 -3.18 11.42
N PRO A 387 -27.18 -4.23 11.33
CA PRO A 387 -27.21 -5.32 12.31
C PRO A 387 -25.88 -6.08 12.42
N ASP A 388 -25.55 -6.56 13.62
CA ASP A 388 -24.25 -7.20 13.91
C ASP A 388 -23.84 -8.36 12.99
N PRO A 389 -24.74 -9.29 12.59
CA PRO A 389 -24.39 -10.34 11.64
C PRO A 389 -23.88 -9.79 10.30
N VAL A 390 -24.46 -8.68 9.83
CA VAL A 390 -24.05 -8.02 8.58
C VAL A 390 -22.65 -7.41 8.74
N LEU A 391 -22.32 -6.92 9.92
CA LEU A 391 -21.03 -6.27 10.20
C LEU A 391 -19.87 -7.27 10.27
N GLY A 392 -20.10 -8.46 10.83
CA GLY A 392 -19.11 -9.54 10.82
C GLY A 392 -18.75 -9.97 9.40
N VAL A 393 -19.79 -10.20 8.58
CA VAL A 393 -19.64 -10.55 7.15
C VAL A 393 -18.95 -9.44 6.36
N LEU A 394 -19.34 -8.19 6.62
CA LEU A 394 -18.72 -7.03 5.98
C LEU A 394 -17.23 -6.95 6.35
N THR A 395 -16.88 -7.12 7.62
CA THR A 395 -15.48 -7.04 8.06
C THR A 395 -14.61 -8.09 7.38
N GLN A 396 -15.01 -9.36 7.41
CA GLN A 396 -14.25 -10.43 6.75
C GLN A 396 -14.24 -10.30 5.22
N GLY A 397 -15.39 -9.94 4.62
CA GLY A 397 -15.53 -9.77 3.18
C GLY A 397 -14.67 -8.64 2.62
N VAL A 398 -14.54 -7.54 3.37
CA VAL A 398 -13.68 -6.40 2.98
C VAL A 398 -12.21 -6.78 2.96
N GLN A 399 -11.73 -7.53 3.96
CA GLN A 399 -10.32 -7.96 3.99
C GLN A 399 -10.00 -8.95 2.88
N ALA A 400 -10.92 -9.88 2.60
CA ALA A 400 -10.78 -10.78 1.46
C ALA A 400 -10.80 -10.00 0.14
N LEU A 401 -11.70 -9.03 -0.03
CA LEU A 401 -11.79 -8.17 -1.20
C LEU A 401 -10.49 -7.38 -1.42
N ALA A 402 -9.91 -6.79 -0.36
CA ALA A 402 -8.64 -6.09 -0.43
C ALA A 402 -7.50 -7.01 -0.94
N GLY A 403 -7.42 -8.24 -0.42
CA GLY A 403 -6.45 -9.24 -0.87
C GLY A 403 -6.64 -9.68 -2.33
N VAL A 404 -7.88 -9.77 -2.78
CA VAL A 404 -8.24 -10.12 -4.15
C VAL A 404 -7.93 -8.99 -5.15
N LEU A 405 -8.06 -7.73 -4.73
CA LEU A 405 -7.83 -6.57 -5.61
C LEU A 405 -6.36 -6.14 -5.67
N LEU A 406 -5.58 -6.50 -4.63
CA LEU A 406 -4.17 -6.18 -4.49
C LEU A 406 -3.30 -6.49 -5.74
N PRO A 407 -3.44 -7.64 -6.44
CA PRO A 407 -2.65 -7.90 -7.64
C PRO A 407 -2.77 -6.79 -8.69
N SER A 408 -3.96 -6.21 -8.85
CA SER A 408 -4.19 -5.15 -9.84
C SER A 408 -3.46 -3.87 -9.49
N ALA A 409 -3.55 -3.43 -8.23
CA ALA A 409 -2.86 -2.25 -7.72
C ALA A 409 -1.34 -2.41 -7.85
N THR A 410 -0.82 -3.61 -7.53
CA THR A 410 0.60 -3.94 -7.65
C THR A 410 1.07 -3.94 -9.11
N VAL A 411 0.26 -4.47 -10.04
CA VAL A 411 0.59 -4.45 -11.48
C VAL A 411 0.71 -3.02 -12.00
N PHE A 412 -0.22 -2.12 -11.67
CA PHE A 412 -0.13 -0.71 -12.07
C PHE A 412 1.13 -0.05 -11.52
N LEU A 413 1.45 -0.31 -10.25
CA LEU A 413 2.68 0.18 -9.63
C LEU A 413 3.93 -0.30 -10.37
N VAL A 414 4.04 -1.61 -10.66
CA VAL A 414 5.17 -2.17 -11.39
C VAL A 414 5.28 -1.57 -12.80
N LEU A 415 4.16 -1.37 -13.49
CA LEU A 415 4.16 -0.75 -14.82
C LEU A 415 4.62 0.71 -14.78
N LEU A 416 4.17 1.49 -13.79
CA LEU A 416 4.61 2.88 -13.58
C LEU A 416 6.10 2.94 -13.19
N CYS A 417 6.56 2.02 -12.35
CA CYS A 417 7.97 1.96 -11.95
C CYS A 417 8.91 1.48 -13.07
N ASN A 418 8.35 1.00 -14.18
CA ASN A 418 9.08 0.67 -15.40
C ASN A 418 8.92 1.71 -16.52
N ASP A 419 8.19 2.80 -16.26
CA ASP A 419 8.04 3.88 -17.22
C ASP A 419 9.21 4.86 -17.13
N GLN A 420 10.13 4.77 -18.08
CA GLN A 420 11.33 5.60 -18.14
C GLN A 420 11.01 7.09 -18.33
N ALA A 421 9.88 7.43 -18.96
CA ALA A 421 9.47 8.82 -19.12
C ALA A 421 9.08 9.45 -17.77
N VAL A 422 8.58 8.63 -16.83
CA VAL A 422 8.21 9.07 -15.48
C VAL A 422 9.43 9.03 -14.56
N LEU A 423 10.03 7.85 -14.37
CA LEU A 423 11.07 7.64 -13.36
C LEU A 423 12.50 7.92 -13.82
N GLY A 424 12.74 8.03 -15.12
CA GLY A 424 14.08 8.21 -15.69
C GLY A 424 15.08 7.20 -15.11
N PRO A 425 16.16 7.64 -14.43
CA PRO A 425 17.19 6.76 -13.90
C PRO A 425 16.76 5.94 -12.66
N TRP A 426 15.55 6.17 -12.12
CA TRP A 426 14.97 5.45 -10.97
C TRP A 426 14.11 4.24 -11.34
N VAL A 427 13.97 3.91 -12.64
CA VAL A 427 13.22 2.73 -13.10
C VAL A 427 13.72 1.45 -12.44
N ASN A 428 12.82 0.47 -12.34
CA ASN A 428 13.16 -0.84 -11.81
C ASN A 428 14.25 -1.53 -12.65
N SER A 429 15.28 -2.00 -11.96
CA SER A 429 16.27 -2.91 -12.53
C SER A 429 15.64 -4.28 -12.87
N THR A 430 16.29 -5.06 -13.73
CA THR A 430 15.85 -6.43 -14.06
C THR A 430 15.66 -7.30 -12.81
N ARG A 431 16.53 -7.17 -11.80
CA ARG A 431 16.40 -7.91 -10.54
C ARG A 431 15.16 -7.50 -9.75
N GLN A 432 14.89 -6.20 -9.65
CA GLN A 432 13.67 -5.69 -8.99
C GLN A 432 12.42 -6.15 -9.73
N ASN A 433 12.43 -6.17 -11.06
CA ASN A 433 11.31 -6.65 -11.86
C ASN A 433 11.07 -8.16 -11.71
N ILE A 434 12.12 -8.97 -11.56
CA ILE A 434 11.96 -10.41 -11.27
C ILE A 434 11.27 -10.58 -9.92
N VAL A 435 11.76 -9.90 -8.88
CA VAL A 435 11.17 -10.00 -7.54
C VAL A 435 9.72 -9.49 -7.53
N ALA A 436 9.45 -8.32 -8.13
CA ALA A 436 8.10 -7.79 -8.24
C ALA A 436 7.18 -8.70 -9.06
N GLY A 437 7.70 -9.32 -10.12
CA GLY A 437 6.95 -10.30 -10.92
C GLY A 437 6.59 -11.56 -10.14
N VAL A 438 7.51 -12.08 -9.30
CA VAL A 438 7.25 -13.20 -8.40
C VAL A 438 6.18 -12.83 -7.37
N ILE A 439 6.26 -11.63 -6.79
CA ILE A 439 5.27 -11.12 -5.84
C ILE A 439 3.90 -11.04 -6.51
N VAL A 440 3.79 -10.35 -7.66
CA VAL A 440 2.54 -10.23 -8.41
C VAL A 440 1.97 -11.62 -8.74
N TRP A 441 2.81 -12.55 -9.21
CA TRP A 441 2.36 -13.90 -9.53
C TRP A 441 1.86 -14.66 -8.30
N ALA A 442 2.56 -14.57 -7.16
CA ALA A 442 2.14 -15.20 -5.92
C ALA A 442 0.78 -14.66 -5.44
N LEU A 443 0.57 -13.34 -5.54
CA LEU A 443 -0.69 -12.69 -5.19
C LEU A 443 -1.84 -13.09 -6.13
N VAL A 444 -1.58 -13.13 -7.44
CA VAL A 444 -2.56 -13.64 -8.44
C VAL A 444 -2.90 -15.09 -8.15
N LEU A 445 -1.90 -15.95 -7.90
CA LEU A 445 -2.11 -17.36 -7.63
C LEU A 445 -2.95 -17.56 -6.36
N LEU A 446 -2.64 -16.82 -5.29
CA LEU A 446 -3.39 -16.87 -4.04
C LEU A 446 -4.86 -16.46 -4.25
N SER A 447 -5.11 -15.38 -5.00
CA SER A 447 -6.47 -14.95 -5.28
C SER A 447 -7.24 -15.90 -6.21
N LEU A 448 -6.57 -16.51 -7.19
CA LEU A 448 -7.18 -17.54 -8.03
C LEU A 448 -7.49 -18.81 -7.23
N SER A 449 -6.66 -19.16 -6.24
CA SER A 449 -6.95 -20.26 -5.32
C SER A 449 -8.20 -19.97 -4.48
N LEU A 450 -8.33 -18.75 -3.94
CA LEU A 450 -9.53 -18.36 -3.19
C LEU A 450 -10.77 -18.40 -4.08
N THR A 451 -10.63 -17.93 -5.32
CA THR A 451 -11.68 -18.01 -6.35
C THR A 451 -12.13 -19.46 -6.57
N ALA A 452 -11.19 -20.38 -6.77
CA ALA A 452 -11.48 -21.78 -6.96
C ALA A 452 -12.16 -22.40 -5.71
N ALA A 453 -11.64 -22.13 -4.52
CA ALA A 453 -12.22 -22.62 -3.26
C ALA A 453 -13.63 -22.07 -3.00
N THR A 454 -13.93 -20.86 -3.50
CA THR A 454 -15.26 -20.26 -3.36
C THR A 454 -16.28 -20.88 -4.31
N PHE A 455 -15.90 -21.15 -5.56
CA PHE A 455 -16.80 -21.76 -6.56
C PHE A 455 -16.97 -23.27 -6.40
N PHE A 456 -15.95 -23.94 -5.87
CA PHE A 456 -15.93 -25.38 -5.69
C PHE A 456 -15.63 -25.69 -4.21
N PRO A 457 -16.64 -25.56 -3.32
CA PRO A 457 -16.45 -25.78 -1.88
C PRO A 457 -15.96 -27.19 -1.55
N ASP A 458 -16.28 -28.16 -2.40
CA ASP A 458 -15.88 -29.57 -2.26
C ASP A 458 -14.43 -29.84 -2.70
N LEU A 459 -13.65 -28.80 -3.05
CA LEU A 459 -12.24 -28.98 -3.38
C LEU A 459 -11.47 -29.55 -2.19
N THR A 460 -10.92 -30.73 -2.40
CA THR A 460 -10.05 -31.37 -1.43
C THR A 460 -8.75 -30.58 -1.25
N THR A 461 -8.16 -30.66 -0.06
CA THR A 461 -6.82 -30.14 0.24
C THR A 461 -5.79 -30.56 -0.82
N THR A 462 -5.89 -31.77 -1.34
CA THR A 462 -5.00 -32.29 -2.38
C THR A 462 -5.18 -31.53 -3.70
N GLN A 463 -6.40 -31.25 -4.13
CA GLN A 463 -6.67 -30.49 -5.36
C GLN A 463 -6.16 -29.05 -5.25
N LEU A 464 -6.34 -28.40 -4.10
CA LEU A 464 -5.80 -27.05 -3.87
C LEU A 464 -4.26 -27.06 -3.88
N LYS A 465 -3.61 -28.07 -3.28
CA LYS A 465 -2.14 -28.23 -3.37
C LYS A 465 -1.68 -28.42 -4.82
N VAL A 466 -2.35 -29.26 -5.60
CA VAL A 466 -2.05 -29.46 -7.02
C VAL A 466 -2.21 -28.14 -7.79
N PHE A 467 -3.26 -27.37 -7.50
CA PHE A 467 -3.48 -26.06 -8.08
C PHE A 467 -2.30 -25.11 -7.82
N PHE A 468 -1.80 -25.03 -6.58
CA PHE A 468 -0.62 -24.22 -6.25
C PHE A 468 0.65 -24.71 -6.96
N VAL A 469 0.89 -26.03 -7.04
CA VAL A 469 2.07 -26.59 -7.71
C VAL A 469 2.03 -26.31 -9.23
N VAL A 470 0.89 -26.57 -9.87
CA VAL A 470 0.70 -26.28 -11.30
C VAL A 470 0.83 -24.78 -11.56
N GLY A 471 0.19 -23.95 -10.74
CA GLY A 471 0.28 -22.49 -10.84
C GLY A 471 1.70 -21.97 -10.66
N ALA A 472 2.48 -22.51 -9.72
CA ALA A 472 3.89 -22.18 -9.58
C ALA A 472 4.70 -22.58 -10.83
N GLY A 473 4.45 -23.77 -11.39
CA GLY A 473 5.07 -24.23 -12.63
C GLY A 473 4.76 -23.32 -13.84
N VAL A 474 3.50 -22.93 -14.00
CA VAL A 474 3.06 -21.98 -15.04
C VAL A 474 3.76 -20.63 -14.87
N GLY A 475 3.86 -20.12 -13.65
CA GLY A 475 4.56 -18.87 -13.36
C GLY A 475 6.05 -18.91 -13.71
N LEU A 476 6.73 -20.00 -13.35
CA LEU A 476 8.15 -20.19 -13.67
C LEU A 476 8.39 -20.27 -15.18
N LEU A 477 7.58 -21.06 -15.90
CA LEU A 477 7.69 -21.20 -17.35
C LEU A 477 7.36 -19.88 -18.07
N GLY A 478 6.30 -19.19 -17.64
CA GLY A 478 5.92 -17.88 -18.16
C GLY A 478 7.00 -16.82 -17.91
N GLY A 479 7.55 -16.77 -16.70
CA GLY A 479 8.65 -15.87 -16.35
C GLY A 479 9.92 -16.13 -17.16
N LEU A 480 10.29 -17.41 -17.36
CA LEU A 480 11.41 -17.79 -18.22
C LEU A 480 11.17 -17.37 -19.68
N PHE A 481 9.97 -17.63 -20.21
CA PHE A 481 9.58 -17.22 -21.55
C PHE A 481 9.69 -15.70 -21.74
N VAL A 482 9.16 -14.91 -20.80
CA VAL A 482 9.24 -13.44 -20.85
C VAL A 482 10.69 -12.96 -20.76
N SER A 483 11.51 -13.56 -19.90
CA SER A 483 12.93 -13.23 -19.75
C SER A 483 13.70 -13.50 -21.06
N LEU A 484 13.49 -14.67 -21.67
CA LEU A 484 14.11 -15.04 -22.95
C LEU A 484 13.63 -14.17 -24.11
N ALA A 485 12.33 -13.88 -24.18
CA ALA A 485 11.75 -12.99 -25.19
C ALA A 485 12.32 -11.56 -25.07
N LYS A 486 12.48 -11.07 -23.84
CA LYS A 486 13.07 -9.75 -23.57
C LYS A 486 14.54 -9.73 -23.97
N SER A 487 15.34 -10.71 -23.56
CA SER A 487 16.76 -10.81 -23.95
C SER A 487 16.92 -10.84 -25.47
N ARG A 488 16.09 -11.63 -26.18
CA ARG A 488 16.09 -11.66 -27.65
C ARG A 488 15.74 -10.31 -28.28
N ALA A 489 14.73 -9.62 -27.74
CA ALA A 489 14.34 -8.30 -28.23
C ALA A 489 15.43 -7.24 -27.99
N GLU A 490 16.08 -7.27 -26.82
CA GLU A 490 17.21 -6.38 -26.51
C GLU A 490 18.42 -6.66 -27.43
N HIS A 491 18.75 -7.93 -27.67
CA HIS A 491 19.81 -8.29 -28.62
C HIS A 491 19.47 -7.87 -30.06
N ALA A 492 18.22 -8.05 -30.50
CA ALA A 492 17.78 -7.63 -31.83
C ALA A 492 17.81 -6.10 -32.00
N ALA A 493 17.40 -5.35 -30.96
CA ALA A 493 17.49 -3.89 -30.95
C ALA A 493 18.94 -3.40 -30.94
N ALA A 494 19.79 -4.00 -30.11
CA ALA A 494 21.22 -3.71 -30.08
C ALA A 494 21.89 -4.01 -31.43
N SER A 495 21.55 -5.14 -32.08
CA SER A 495 22.07 -5.46 -33.40
C SER A 495 21.57 -4.50 -34.48
N ALA A 496 20.32 -4.02 -34.38
CA ALA A 496 19.79 -3.03 -35.32
C ALA A 496 20.48 -1.67 -35.18
N VAL A 497 20.70 -1.21 -33.95
CA VAL A 497 21.45 0.03 -33.66
C VAL A 497 22.92 -0.09 -34.10
N ALA A 498 23.56 -1.24 -33.83
CA ALA A 498 24.92 -1.51 -34.29
C ALA A 498 25.04 -1.52 -35.83
N ALA A 499 24.02 -2.07 -36.53
CA ALA A 499 23.95 -2.03 -37.99
C ALA A 499 23.74 -0.60 -38.53
N GLU A 500 22.93 0.22 -37.85
CA GLU A 500 22.67 1.61 -38.22
C GLU A 500 23.89 2.53 -37.99
N LEU A 501 24.69 2.24 -36.96
CA LEU A 501 25.93 2.96 -36.62
C LEU A 501 27.18 2.47 -37.39
N GLY A 502 26.99 1.75 -38.51
CA GLY A 502 28.10 1.39 -39.41
C GLY A 502 28.80 0.06 -39.09
N GLY A 503 28.14 -0.87 -38.40
CA GLY A 503 28.64 -2.23 -38.19
C GLY A 503 29.71 -2.34 -37.09
N LEU A 504 29.68 -1.43 -36.12
CA LEU A 504 30.48 -1.57 -34.90
C LEU A 504 30.06 -2.83 -34.15
N ASP A 505 31.05 -3.59 -33.66
CA ASP A 505 30.80 -4.76 -32.80
C ASP A 505 29.92 -4.32 -31.61
N PRO A 506 28.87 -5.07 -31.21
CA PRO A 506 27.94 -4.62 -30.16
C PRO A 506 28.63 -4.27 -28.83
N ASP A 507 29.80 -4.86 -28.58
CA ASP A 507 30.65 -4.58 -27.43
C ASP A 507 31.34 -3.20 -27.51
N GLN A 508 31.57 -2.66 -28.71
CA GLN A 508 32.15 -1.33 -28.93
C GLN A 508 31.13 -0.19 -28.80
N VAL A 509 29.83 -0.48 -28.91
CA VAL A 509 28.77 0.51 -28.67
C VAL A 509 28.69 0.89 -27.18
N GLN A 510 29.15 0.01 -26.26
CA GLN A 510 29.29 0.34 -24.84
C GLN A 510 30.42 1.34 -24.54
N ASP A 511 31.40 1.48 -25.44
CA ASP A 511 32.56 2.37 -25.28
C ASP A 511 32.28 3.81 -25.77
N LEU A 512 31.13 4.07 -26.40
CA LEU A 512 30.71 5.40 -26.86
C LEU A 512 30.00 6.23 -25.77
N ASP A 513 29.65 5.63 -24.63
CA ASP A 513 29.21 6.37 -23.45
C ASP A 513 30.43 7.16 -22.92
N SER A 514 30.37 8.50 -23.00
CA SER A 514 31.39 9.45 -22.52
C SER A 514 31.60 9.46 -21.00
N MET A 515 31.30 8.35 -20.33
CA MET A 515 31.34 8.16 -18.89
C MET A 515 32.77 7.82 -18.44
N PRO A 516 33.26 8.41 -17.34
CA PRO A 516 34.64 8.19 -16.88
C PRO A 516 34.99 6.70 -16.71
N ARG A 517 36.22 6.26 -16.99
CA ARG A 517 36.60 4.85 -16.80
C ARG A 517 36.60 4.42 -15.33
N ASP A 518 36.74 5.35 -14.39
CA ASP A 518 36.64 5.08 -12.96
C ASP A 518 35.20 4.65 -12.58
N ARG A 519 35.08 3.48 -11.93
CA ARG A 519 33.81 2.94 -11.46
C ARG A 519 33.20 3.77 -10.33
N VAL A 520 34.01 4.38 -9.47
CA VAL A 520 33.52 5.20 -8.35
C VAL A 520 32.91 6.49 -8.89
N LEU A 521 33.67 7.20 -9.74
CA LEU A 521 33.19 8.43 -10.36
C LEU A 521 31.93 8.21 -11.22
N ARG A 522 31.85 7.11 -11.99
CA ARG A 522 30.62 6.74 -12.74
C ARG A 522 29.43 6.51 -11.84
N ARG A 523 29.65 5.84 -10.72
CA ARG A 523 28.60 5.58 -9.74
C ARG A 523 28.09 6.89 -9.15
N ASP A 524 28.98 7.81 -8.80
CA ASP A 524 28.62 9.09 -8.19
C ASP A 524 27.89 10.02 -9.17
N ILE A 525 28.33 10.09 -10.43
CA ILE A 525 27.62 10.84 -11.49
C ILE A 525 26.20 10.30 -11.67
N ARG A 526 26.04 8.98 -11.80
CA ARG A 526 24.71 8.35 -11.91
C ARG A 526 23.85 8.59 -10.67
N TRP A 527 24.46 8.72 -9.49
CA TRP A 527 23.74 9.05 -8.26
C TRP A 527 23.29 10.52 -8.24
N GLN A 528 24.12 11.46 -8.65
CA GLN A 528 23.75 12.88 -8.74
C GLN A 528 22.64 13.09 -9.78
N GLU A 529 22.73 12.43 -10.93
CA GLU A 529 21.69 12.44 -11.96
C GLU A 529 20.36 11.91 -11.40
N ARG A 530 20.40 10.82 -10.62
CA ARG A 530 19.23 10.29 -9.92
C ARG A 530 18.65 11.30 -8.93
N GLU A 531 19.44 11.90 -8.06
CA GLU A 531 18.92 12.79 -7.01
C GLU A 531 18.32 14.09 -7.59
N SER A 532 18.85 14.54 -8.74
CA SER A 532 18.38 15.73 -9.45
C SER A 532 17.18 15.45 -10.38
N TRP A 533 16.99 14.23 -10.86
CA TRP A 533 15.89 13.88 -11.77
C TRP A 533 14.51 14.17 -11.17
N ARG A 534 13.65 14.83 -11.96
CA ARG A 534 12.23 15.02 -11.69
C ARG A 534 11.43 14.71 -12.94
N THR A 535 10.24 14.16 -12.75
CA THR A 535 9.35 13.93 -13.89
C THR A 535 8.98 15.26 -14.57
N PRO A 536 9.16 15.38 -15.90
CA PRO A 536 8.69 16.52 -16.68
C PRO A 536 7.17 16.70 -16.59
N ALA A 537 6.63 17.84 -17.02
CA ALA A 537 5.19 18.06 -17.10
C ALA A 537 4.49 16.86 -17.77
N LEU A 538 3.54 16.21 -17.09
CA LEU A 538 2.90 14.98 -17.60
C LEU A 538 2.25 15.14 -18.97
N GLU A 539 1.80 16.36 -19.29
CA GLU A 539 1.18 16.72 -20.58
C GLU A 539 2.17 16.65 -21.75
N THR A 540 3.48 16.75 -21.46
CA THR A 540 4.55 16.65 -22.45
C THR A 540 4.99 15.20 -22.70
N LEU A 541 4.56 14.26 -21.86
CA LEU A 541 4.98 12.87 -21.96
C LEU A 541 4.04 12.09 -22.88
N GLU A 542 4.59 11.55 -23.97
CA GLU A 542 3.85 10.60 -24.80
C GLU A 542 3.50 9.34 -24.00
N ARG A 543 2.30 8.80 -24.23
CA ARG A 543 1.85 7.57 -23.58
C ARG A 543 2.72 6.39 -24.02
N PRO A 544 3.05 5.46 -23.12
CA PRO A 544 3.87 4.33 -23.47
C PRO A 544 3.13 3.46 -24.49
N ALA A 545 3.79 3.11 -25.59
CA ALA A 545 3.24 2.17 -26.57
C ALA A 545 3.01 0.80 -25.91
N TRP A 546 1.86 0.20 -26.17
CA TRP A 546 1.49 -1.09 -25.59
C TRP A 546 2.07 -2.21 -26.45
N SER A 547 3.01 -2.97 -25.89
CA SER A 547 3.45 -4.20 -26.53
C SER A 547 2.33 -5.25 -26.51
N PRO A 548 2.27 -6.19 -27.47
CA PRO A 548 1.27 -7.25 -27.49
C PRO A 548 1.19 -8.03 -26.16
N LEU A 549 2.34 -8.26 -25.52
CA LEU A 549 2.43 -8.91 -24.22
C LEU A 549 1.79 -8.07 -23.10
N ARG A 550 2.02 -6.75 -23.07
CA ARG A 550 1.38 -5.84 -22.11
C ARG A 550 -0.14 -5.80 -22.33
N THR A 551 -0.58 -5.74 -23.59
CA THR A 551 -2.00 -5.78 -23.94
C THR A 551 -2.66 -7.08 -23.46
N ALA A 552 -2.04 -8.22 -23.73
CA ALA A 552 -2.54 -9.52 -23.26
C ALA A 552 -2.59 -9.58 -21.72
N GLY A 553 -1.54 -9.10 -21.03
CA GLY A 553 -1.50 -9.05 -19.57
C GLY A 553 -2.60 -8.17 -18.97
N MET A 554 -2.87 -7.01 -19.57
CA MET A 554 -3.93 -6.11 -19.11
C MET A 554 -5.34 -6.68 -19.39
N ILE A 555 -5.54 -7.37 -20.52
CA ILE A 555 -6.79 -8.09 -20.80
C ILE A 555 -7.00 -9.21 -19.77
N ALA A 556 -5.95 -9.98 -19.46
CA ALA A 556 -6.00 -11.03 -18.44
C ALA A 556 -6.32 -10.45 -17.06
N LEU A 557 -5.67 -9.34 -16.68
CA LEU A 557 -5.94 -8.62 -15.43
C LEU A 557 -7.40 -8.15 -15.36
N ARG A 558 -7.95 -7.63 -16.46
CA ARG A 558 -9.36 -7.24 -16.53
C ARG A 558 -10.29 -8.44 -16.33
N GLY A 559 -10.04 -9.54 -17.04
CA GLY A 559 -10.85 -10.75 -16.91
C GLY A 559 -10.84 -11.27 -15.48
N TYR A 560 -9.64 -11.35 -14.89
CA TYR A 560 -9.45 -11.71 -13.49
C TYR A 560 -10.24 -10.80 -12.54
N LEU A 561 -10.17 -9.48 -12.69
CA LEU A 561 -10.84 -8.54 -11.80
C LEU A 561 -12.36 -8.59 -11.88
N VAL A 562 -12.91 -8.76 -13.09
CA VAL A 562 -14.36 -8.94 -13.25
C VAL A 562 -14.82 -10.18 -12.51
N VAL A 563 -14.11 -11.30 -12.66
CA VAL A 563 -14.44 -12.56 -11.97
C VAL A 563 -14.30 -12.39 -10.45
N ALA A 564 -13.20 -11.80 -9.99
CA ALA A 564 -12.91 -11.51 -8.60
C ALA A 564 -13.97 -10.63 -7.90
N VAL A 565 -14.40 -9.54 -8.52
CA VAL A 565 -15.41 -8.65 -7.95
C VAL A 565 -16.78 -9.33 -7.90
N LEU A 566 -17.17 -10.03 -8.98
CA LEU A 566 -18.41 -10.80 -9.01
C LEU A 566 -18.43 -11.88 -7.91
N LEU A 567 -17.30 -12.52 -7.67
CA LEU A 567 -17.13 -13.53 -6.62
C LEU A 567 -17.36 -12.99 -5.23
N VAL A 568 -16.72 -11.87 -4.89
CA VAL A 568 -16.94 -11.23 -3.59
C VAL A 568 -18.40 -10.83 -3.46
N GLY A 569 -19.01 -10.27 -4.52
CA GLY A 569 -20.43 -9.93 -4.52
C GLY A 569 -21.34 -11.14 -4.28
N VAL A 570 -21.10 -12.26 -4.96
CA VAL A 570 -21.85 -13.51 -4.78
C VAL A 570 -21.66 -14.06 -3.37
N LYS A 571 -20.42 -14.10 -2.86
CA LYS A 571 -20.14 -14.65 -1.53
C LYS A 571 -20.79 -13.80 -0.44
N VAL A 572 -20.68 -12.47 -0.53
CA VAL A 572 -21.38 -11.55 0.38
C VAL A 572 -22.89 -11.79 0.32
N ALA A 573 -23.47 -11.94 -0.88
CA ALA A 573 -24.89 -12.22 -1.02
C ALA A 573 -25.29 -13.58 -0.40
N GLN A 574 -24.52 -14.64 -0.65
CA GLN A 574 -24.75 -15.96 -0.05
C GLN A 574 -24.71 -15.89 1.47
N THR A 575 -23.68 -15.26 2.04
CA THR A 575 -23.53 -15.16 3.50
C THR A 575 -24.63 -14.29 4.13
N ILE A 576 -25.18 -13.31 3.40
CA ILE A 576 -26.35 -12.53 3.86
C ILE A 576 -27.64 -13.36 3.79
N ILE A 577 -27.80 -14.22 2.77
CA ILE A 577 -29.03 -14.98 2.52
C ILE A 577 -29.13 -16.25 3.39
N GLY A 578 -27.99 -16.76 3.88
CA GLY A 578 -27.91 -17.97 4.70
C GLY A 578 -27.47 -19.17 3.88
#